data_AF-A0A227J178-F1
#
_entry.id   AF-A0A227J178-F1
#
_cell.length_a   1.000
_cell.length_b   1.000
_cell.length_c   1.000
_cell.angle_alpha   90.00
_cell.angle_beta   90.00
_cell.angle_gamma   90.00
#
_symmetry.space_group_name_H-M   'P 1'
#
loop_
_entity.id
_entity.type
_entity.pdbx_description
1 polymer ?
#
loop_
_entity_poly.entity_id
_entity_poly.type
_entity_poly.pdbx_seq_one_letter_code
_entity_poly.pdbx_strand_id
1 'polypeptide(L)'
;PLKLVDKQQVLEIIDVTERLEFLMGQMESEIDLLQVEKRIRGRVKKQMEKSQREYYLNEQMKAIQKELGEMEDAPDEFETLQKKIDESKMPQEAREK
;
A
#
# COMPACT_ATOMS: atom_id res chain seq x y z
N PRO A 1 26.30 -8.69 -2.06
CA PRO A 1 27.77 -8.52 -2.29
C PRO A 1 28.58 -9.01 -1.08
N LEU A 2 29.55 -9.91 -1.28
CA LEU A 2 30.29 -10.52 -0.17
C LEU A 2 30.99 -9.49 0.71
N LYS A 3 30.87 -9.64 2.04
CA LYS A 3 31.60 -8.80 2.98
C LYS A 3 33.08 -9.14 2.93
N LEU A 4 33.93 -8.23 3.41
CA LEU A 4 35.38 -8.42 3.40
C LEU A 4 35.80 -9.71 4.13
N VAL A 5 35.13 -10.03 5.24
CA VAL A 5 35.38 -11.24 6.02
C VAL A 5 35.09 -12.50 5.19
N ASP A 6 33.95 -12.56 4.52
CA ASP A 6 33.57 -13.71 3.69
C ASP A 6 34.53 -13.88 2.50
N LYS A 7 35.02 -12.77 1.92
CA LYS A 7 36.04 -12.80 0.87
C LYS A 7 37.36 -13.39 1.35
N GLN A 8 37.77 -13.07 2.57
CA GLN A 8 38.99 -13.63 3.18
C GLN A 8 38.82 -15.12 3.46
N GLN A 9 37.66 -15.54 3.98
CA GLN A 9 37.34 -16.96 4.18
C GLN A 9 37.42 -17.74 2.87
N VAL A 10 36.85 -17.21 1.77
CA VAL A 10 36.94 -17.83 0.44
C VAL A 10 38.38 -17.96 -0.04
N LEU A 11 39.24 -17.00 0.27
CA LEU A 11 40.67 -17.03 -0.09
C LEU A 11 41.44 -18.11 0.69
N GLU A 12 41.04 -18.34 1.94
CA GLU A 12 41.67 -19.30 2.85
C GLU A 12 41.23 -20.75 2.59
N ILE A 13 40.09 -20.97 1.92
CA ILE A 13 39.66 -22.31 1.50
C ILE A 13 40.51 -22.76 0.29
N ILE A 14 41.40 -23.71 0.55
CA ILE A 14 42.33 -24.28 -0.45
C ILE A 14 41.60 -25.26 -1.38
N ASP A 15 40.73 -26.10 -0.81
CA ASP A 15 39.98 -27.09 -1.60
C ASP A 15 38.94 -26.38 -2.49
N VAL A 16 38.98 -26.68 -3.78
CA VAL A 16 38.13 -26.00 -4.76
C VAL A 16 36.66 -26.40 -4.59
N THR A 17 36.40 -27.64 -4.19
CA THR A 17 35.04 -28.17 -4.01
C THR A 17 34.40 -27.51 -2.79
N GLU A 18 35.11 -27.49 -1.66
CA GLU A 18 34.65 -26.82 -0.42
C GLU A 18 34.40 -25.33 -0.65
N ARG A 19 35.27 -24.67 -1.43
CA ARG A 19 35.11 -23.25 -1.75
C ARG A 19 33.88 -23.00 -2.61
N LEU A 20 33.57 -23.90 -3.56
CA LEU A 20 32.37 -23.81 -4.39
C LEU A 20 31.11 -24.02 -3.55
N GLU A 21 31.09 -25.00 -2.66
CA GLU A 21 29.97 -25.25 -1.75
C GLU A 21 29.69 -24.04 -0.85
N PHE A 22 30.75 -23.44 -0.28
CA PHE A 22 30.62 -22.21 0.51
C PHE A 22 30.01 -21.06 -0.30
N LEU A 23 30.51 -20.83 -1.52
CA LEU A 23 29.97 -19.78 -2.40
C LEU A 23 28.53 -20.05 -2.81
N MET A 24 28.16 -21.31 -3.06
CA MET A 24 26.79 -21.69 -3.37
C MET A 24 25.84 -21.38 -2.20
N GLY A 25 26.21 -21.72 -0.97
CA GLY A 25 25.40 -21.38 0.21
C GLY A 25 25.24 -19.87 0.39
N GLN A 26 26.30 -19.09 0.15
CA GLN A 26 26.21 -17.62 0.16
C GLN A 26 25.26 -17.10 -0.92
N MET A 27 25.33 -17.63 -2.15
CA MET A 27 24.43 -17.25 -3.24
C MET A 27 22.97 -17.59 -2.94
N GLU A 28 22.70 -18.74 -2.34
CA GLU A 28 21.35 -19.15 -1.95
C GLU A 28 20.75 -18.17 -0.93
N SER A 29 21.53 -17.79 0.09
CA SER A 29 21.10 -16.80 1.08
C SER A 29 20.78 -15.43 0.46
N GLU A 30 21.56 -15.00 -0.54
CA GLU A 30 21.31 -13.72 -1.23
C GLU A 30 20.10 -13.81 -2.16
N ILE A 31 19.85 -14.96 -2.79
CA ILE A 31 18.64 -15.19 -3.58
C ILE A 31 17.41 -15.04 -2.68
N ASP A 32 17.41 -15.65 -1.50
CA ASP A 32 16.30 -15.57 -0.56
C ASP A 32 16.04 -14.13 -0.11
N LEU A 33 17.10 -13.39 0.21
CA LEU A 33 17.01 -11.97 0.56
C LEU A 33 16.37 -11.16 -0.59
N LEU A 34 16.87 -11.33 -1.81
CA LEU A 34 16.35 -10.63 -2.99
C LEU A 34 14.88 -11.00 -3.28
N GLN A 35 14.47 -12.24 -3.04
CA GLN A 35 13.08 -12.65 -3.17
C GLN A 35 12.18 -11.98 -2.14
N VAL A 36 12.63 -11.85 -0.89
CA VAL A 36 11.91 -11.11 0.15
C VAL A 36 11.78 -9.63 -0.24
N GLU A 37 12.88 -8.99 -0.64
CA GLU A 37 12.86 -7.59 -1.09
C GLU A 37 11.91 -7.37 -2.27
N LYS A 38 11.93 -8.28 -3.26
CA LYS A 38 11.02 -8.22 -4.41
C LYS A 38 9.56 -8.32 -3.99
N ARG A 39 9.24 -9.21 -3.04
CA ARG A 39 7.87 -9.33 -2.48
C ARG A 39 7.44 -8.05 -1.77
N ILE A 40 8.31 -7.47 -0.95
CA ILE A 40 8.04 -6.21 -0.24
C ILE A 40 7.81 -5.08 -1.24
N ARG A 41 8.73 -4.91 -2.21
CA ARG A 41 8.62 -3.90 -3.27
C ARG A 41 7.31 -4.03 -4.05
N GLY A 42 6.91 -5.27 -4.38
CA GLY A 42 5.64 -5.54 -5.04
C GLY A 42 4.41 -5.12 -4.22
N ARG A 43 4.41 -5.38 -2.90
CA ARG A 43 3.32 -4.94 -2.00
C ARG A 43 3.26 -3.43 -1.89
N VAL A 44 4.40 -2.77 -1.68
CA VAL A 44 4.49 -1.31 -1.60
C VAL A 44 3.99 -0.65 -2.89
N LYS A 45 4.39 -1.16 -4.06
CA LYS A 45 3.93 -0.63 -5.35
C LYS A 45 2.41 -0.73 -5.51
N LYS A 46 1.81 -1.89 -5.21
CA LYS A 46 0.35 -2.09 -5.28
C LYS A 46 -0.40 -1.16 -4.33
N GLN A 47 0.11 -0.98 -3.11
CA GLN A 47 -0.50 -0.07 -2.14
C GLN A 47 -0.43 1.38 -2.62
N MET A 48 0.72 1.80 -3.16
CA MET A 48 0.93 3.15 -3.69
C MET A 48 -0.02 3.44 -4.87
N GLU A 49 -0.15 2.51 -5.82
CA GLU A 49 -1.07 2.64 -6.96
C GLU A 49 -2.54 2.74 -6.50
N LYS A 50 -2.93 1.97 -5.47
CA LYS A 50 -4.27 2.05 -4.89
C LYS A 50 -4.52 3.43 -4.25
N SER A 51 -3.61 3.89 -3.39
CA SER A 51 -3.74 5.20 -2.73
C SER A 51 -3.74 6.36 -3.72
N GLN A 52 -2.92 6.31 -4.77
CA GLN A 52 -2.92 7.33 -5.81
C GLN A 52 -4.24 7.36 -6.59
N ARG A 53 -4.80 6.18 -6.92
CA ARG A 53 -6.10 6.08 -7.58
C ARG A 53 -7.22 6.64 -6.70
N GLU A 54 -7.27 6.24 -5.43
CA GLU A 54 -8.27 6.73 -4.47
C GLU A 54 -8.18 8.25 -4.29
N TYR A 55 -6.97 8.78 -4.13
CA TYR A 55 -6.73 10.21 -4.06
C TYR A 55 -7.25 10.94 -5.30
N TYR A 56 -6.88 10.44 -6.49
CA TYR A 56 -7.31 11.04 -7.75
C TYR A 56 -8.83 11.02 -7.93
N LEU A 57 -9.48 9.90 -7.63
CA LEU A 57 -10.94 9.78 -7.70
C LEU A 57 -11.65 10.69 -6.69
N ASN A 58 -11.11 10.83 -5.48
CA ASN A 58 -11.66 11.74 -4.48
C ASN A 58 -11.55 13.20 -4.92
N GLU A 59 -10.42 13.61 -5.50
CA GLU A 59 -10.28 14.96 -6.06
C GLU A 59 -11.21 15.19 -7.26
N GLN A 60 -11.42 14.18 -8.12
CA GLN A 60 -12.43 14.27 -9.18
C GLN A 60 -13.84 14.44 -8.61
N MET A 61 -14.22 13.65 -7.60
CA MET A 61 -15.53 13.77 -6.96
C MET A 61 -15.75 15.14 -6.32
N LYS A 62 -14.73 15.69 -5.64
CA LYS A 62 -14.79 17.04 -5.08
C LYS A 62 -14.94 18.10 -6.18
N ALA A 63 -14.23 17.95 -7.30
CA ALA A 63 -14.35 18.86 -8.44
C ALA A 63 -15.76 18.79 -9.04
N ILE A 64 -16.31 17.59 -9.23
CA ILE A 64 -17.68 17.39 -9.72
C ILE A 64 -18.70 17.99 -8.74
N GLN A 65 -18.59 17.72 -7.44
CA GLN A 65 -19.47 18.29 -6.42
C GLN A 65 -19.39 19.82 -6.39
N LYS A 66 -18.22 20.40 -6.61
CA LYS A 66 -18.05 21.84 -6.72
C LYS A 66 -18.67 22.39 -8.00
N GLU A 67 -18.47 21.76 -9.14
CA GLU A 67 -19.11 22.17 -10.40
C GLU A 67 -20.62 22.01 -10.35
N LEU A 68 -21.14 20.92 -9.77
CA LEU A 68 -22.57 20.70 -9.54
C LEU A 68 -23.13 21.68 -8.51
N GLY A 69 -22.41 21.98 -7.42
CA GLY A 69 -22.82 22.98 -6.42
C GLY A 69 -22.65 24.43 -6.87
N GLU A 70 -21.85 24.69 -7.91
CA GLU A 70 -21.86 25.97 -8.64
C GLU A 70 -22.97 26.00 -9.71
N MET A 71 -23.47 24.84 -10.18
CA MET A 71 -24.61 24.71 -11.09
C MET A 71 -25.97 24.63 -10.38
N GLU A 72 -26.00 24.22 -9.12
CA GLU A 72 -27.20 24.07 -8.30
C GLU A 72 -27.05 24.89 -7.02
N ASP A 73 -27.85 25.94 -6.89
CA ASP A 73 -28.35 26.46 -5.60
C ASP A 73 -29.16 25.38 -4.82
N ALA A 74 -28.78 24.10 -4.91
CA ALA A 74 -29.35 23.00 -4.16
C ALA A 74 -28.43 22.69 -2.96
N PRO A 75 -28.87 22.95 -1.72
CA PRO A 75 -28.12 22.53 -0.55
C PRO A 75 -27.97 21.02 -0.59
N ASP A 76 -26.76 20.54 -0.28
CA ASP A 76 -26.36 19.14 -0.24
C ASP A 76 -27.55 18.27 0.21
N GLU A 77 -28.17 17.55 -0.73
CA GLU A 77 -29.37 16.77 -0.44
C GLU A 77 -29.13 15.82 0.73
N PHE A 78 -27.88 15.39 0.92
CA PHE A 78 -27.45 14.58 2.03
C PHE A 78 -27.50 15.33 3.37
N GLU A 79 -26.94 16.53 3.47
CA GLU A 79 -27.12 17.39 4.66
C GLU A 79 -28.59 17.74 4.89
N THR A 80 -29.36 17.94 3.81
CA THR A 80 -30.77 18.31 3.88
C THR A 80 -31.62 17.14 4.37
N LEU A 81 -31.33 15.92 3.91
CA LEU A 81 -31.92 14.68 4.41
C LEU A 81 -31.51 14.41 5.86
N GLN A 82 -30.24 14.59 6.20
CA GLN A 82 -29.74 14.42 7.56
C GLN A 82 -30.44 15.39 8.54
N LYS A 83 -30.56 16.67 8.16
CA LYS A 83 -31.30 17.68 8.94
C LYS A 83 -32.78 17.30 9.06
N LYS A 84 -33.44 16.88 7.98
CA LYS A 84 -34.84 16.40 8.05
C LYS A 84 -35.00 15.18 8.95
N ILE A 85 -34.04 14.26 8.94
CA ILE A 85 -34.04 13.07 9.81
C ILE A 85 -33.92 13.50 11.27
N ASP A 86 -33.00 14.41 11.58
CA ASP A 86 -32.78 14.91 12.95
C ASP A 86 -33.93 15.78 13.46
N GLU A 87 -34.56 16.57 12.59
CA GLU A 87 -35.73 17.41 12.90
C GLU A 87 -37.03 16.61 13.03
N SER A 88 -37.15 15.45 12.36
CA SER A 88 -38.35 14.61 12.40
C SER A 88 -38.62 13.91 13.74
N LYS A 89 -37.70 14.02 14.72
CA LYS A 89 -37.83 13.44 16.07
C LYS A 89 -38.29 11.97 16.05
N MET A 90 -37.63 11.16 15.22
CA MET A 90 -38.00 9.75 15.07
C MET A 90 -37.91 9.00 16.42
N PRO A 91 -38.86 8.10 16.74
CA PRO A 91 -38.79 7.23 17.91
C PRO A 91 -37.54 6.34 17.88
N GLN A 92 -37.04 5.96 19.06
CA GLN A 92 -35.78 5.23 19.24
C GLN A 92 -35.68 3.94 18.39
N GLU A 93 -36.79 3.25 18.18
CA GLU A 93 -36.87 2.03 17.35
C GLU A 93 -36.57 2.26 15.86
N ALA A 94 -36.72 3.49 15.35
CA ALA A 94 -36.47 3.85 13.95
C ALA A 94 -35.04 4.37 13.71
N ARG A 95 -34.27 4.69 14.76
CA ARG A 95 -32.86 5.10 14.66
C ARG A 95 -31.88 3.92 14.68
N GLU A 96 -32.29 2.75 15.17
CA GLU A 96 -31.43 1.58 15.38
C GLU A 96 -31.55 0.48 14.31
N LYS A 97 -32.42 0.65 13.29
CA LYS A 97 -32.51 -0.24 12.12
C LYS A 97 -32.04 0.47 10.86
#